data_AF-A0A4R6GJS0-F1
#
_entry.id   AF-A0A4R6GJS0-F1
#
_cell.length_a   1.000
_cell.length_b   1.000
_cell.length_c   1.000
_cell.angle_alpha   90.00
_cell.angle_beta   90.00
_cell.angle_gamma   90.00
#
_symmetry.space_group_name_H-M   'P 1'
#
loop_
_entity.id
_entity.type
_entity.pdbx_description
1 polymer ?
#
loop_
_entity_poly.entity_id
_entity_poly.type
_entity_poly.pdbx_seq_one_letter_code
_entity_poly.pdbx_strand_id
1 'polypeptide(L)'
;MKVLHQSQFFISYQCDKQRCFFIEFPHKRIKLSFCQLLAFRQQVKEIDLNAHFNGQNPHGLEMLMLCNRQHFFVFSTLECIDLKEFITGSFAMLELNSLLTTPF
;
A
#
# COMPACT_ATOMS: atom_id res chain seq x y z
N MET A 1 1.30 -18.08 2.13
CA MET A 1 1.21 -16.65 1.78
C MET A 1 2.03 -16.47 0.51
N LYS A 2 1.47 -15.82 -0.50
CA LYS A 2 2.14 -15.55 -1.79
C LYS A 2 2.54 -14.08 -1.80
N VAL A 3 3.77 -13.76 -2.19
CA VAL A 3 4.19 -12.38 -2.43
C VAL A 3 3.41 -11.85 -3.64
N LEU A 4 2.81 -10.68 -3.48
CA LEU A 4 2.14 -9.95 -4.56
C LEU A 4 3.13 -9.06 -5.26
N HIS A 5 3.74 -8.15 -4.52
CA HIS A 5 4.70 -7.18 -5.03
C HIS A 5 5.68 -6.77 -3.93
N GLN A 6 6.87 -6.36 -4.34
CA GLN A 6 7.90 -5.80 -3.46
C GLN A 6 8.48 -4.56 -4.12
N SER A 7 8.49 -3.47 -3.37
CA SER A 7 9.13 -2.21 -3.73
C SER A 7 10.39 -2.00 -2.89
N GLN A 8 10.94 -0.78 -2.87
CA GLN A 8 12.14 -0.49 -2.09
C GLN A 8 11.89 -0.62 -0.58
N PHE A 9 10.75 -0.15 -0.08
CA PHE A 9 10.46 -0.11 1.36
C PHE A 9 9.37 -1.10 1.81
N PHE A 10 8.56 -1.64 0.88
CA PHE A 10 7.34 -2.37 1.23
C PHE A 10 7.23 -3.72 0.52
N ILE A 11 6.56 -4.68 1.18
CA ILE A 11 6.23 -5.98 0.59
C ILE A 11 4.75 -6.31 0.85
N SER A 12 4.01 -6.69 -0.19
CA SER A 12 2.62 -7.13 -0.08
C SER A 12 2.50 -8.64 -0.25
N TYR A 13 1.57 -9.23 0.48
CA TYR A 13 1.27 -10.66 0.44
C TYR A 13 -0.22 -10.91 0.33
N GLN A 14 -0.57 -11.97 -0.40
CA GLN A 14 -1.91 -12.55 -0.45
C GLN A 14 -1.95 -13.86 0.35
N CYS A 15 -3.01 -14.04 1.14
CA CYS A 15 -3.30 -15.29 1.84
C CYS A 15 -4.69 -15.79 1.43
N ASP A 16 -4.75 -16.67 0.43
CA ASP A 16 -6.02 -17.19 -0.10
C ASP A 16 -6.82 -17.96 0.96
N LYS A 17 -6.13 -18.75 1.79
CA LYS A 17 -6.74 -19.52 2.87
C LYS A 17 -7.51 -18.65 3.86
N GLN A 18 -6.99 -17.47 4.18
CA GLN A 18 -7.59 -16.56 5.16
C GLN A 18 -8.31 -15.37 4.51
N ARG A 19 -8.39 -15.33 3.17
CA ARG A 19 -8.96 -14.22 2.38
C ARG A 19 -8.51 -12.83 2.88
N CYS A 20 -7.21 -12.69 3.15
CA CYS A 20 -6.63 -11.46 3.66
C CYS A 20 -5.29 -11.14 3.01
N PHE A 21 -4.91 -9.89 3.18
CA PHE A 21 -3.68 -9.32 2.66
C PHE A 21 -2.79 -8.90 3.82
N PHE A 22 -1.48 -8.94 3.59
CA PHE A 22 -0.52 -8.40 4.51
C PHE A 22 0.35 -7.38 3.80
N ILE A 23 0.67 -6.30 4.49
CA ILE A 23 1.68 -5.35 4.04
C ILE A 23 2.76 -5.30 5.11
N GLU A 24 3.99 -5.50 4.69
CA GLU A 24 5.18 -5.36 5.50
C GLU A 24 5.81 -4.00 5.23
N PHE A 25 5.78 -3.18 6.26
CA PHE A 25 6.48 -1.91 6.39
C PHE A 25 7.80 -2.16 7.12
N PRO A 26 8.80 -1.25 7.01
CA PRO A 26 10.13 -1.44 7.62
C PRO A 26 10.11 -1.82 9.11
N HIS A 27 9.10 -1.39 9.87
CA HIS A 27 9.00 -1.62 11.30
C HIS A 27 7.75 -2.40 11.73
N LYS A 28 6.90 -2.81 10.79
CA LYS A 28 5.60 -3.38 11.13
C LYS A 28 5.01 -4.17 9.98
N ARG A 29 4.45 -5.34 10.28
CA ARG A 29 3.55 -6.05 9.38
C ARG A 29 2.10 -5.86 9.84
N ILE A 30 1.21 -5.51 8.92
CA ILE A 30 -0.22 -5.35 9.19
C ILE A 30 -1.04 -6.33 8.37
N LYS A 31 -2.20 -6.73 8.89
CA LYS A 31 -3.20 -7.56 8.21
C LYS A 31 -4.35 -6.69 7.76
N LEU A 32 -4.79 -6.86 6.51
CA LEU A 32 -5.88 -6.11 5.89
C LEU A 32 -6.90 -7.06 5.25
N SER A 33 -8.18 -6.75 5.40
CA SER A 33 -9.23 -7.25 4.52
C SER A 33 -9.14 -6.57 3.15
N PHE A 34 -9.86 -7.10 2.15
CA PHE A 34 -9.89 -6.48 0.82
C PHE A 34 -10.42 -5.04 0.86
N CYS A 35 -11.49 -4.78 1.61
CA CYS A 35 -12.04 -3.42 1.75
C CYS A 35 -11.04 -2.45 2.40
N GLN A 36 -10.28 -2.91 3.39
CA GLN A 36 -9.24 -2.09 4.02
C GLN A 36 -8.09 -1.82 3.05
N LEU A 37 -7.71 -2.80 2.23
CA LEU A 37 -6.69 -2.62 1.20
C LEU A 37 -7.15 -1.64 0.10
N LEU A 38 -8.42 -1.70 -0.30
CA LEU A 38 -9.02 -0.75 -1.24
C LEU A 38 -9.03 0.68 -0.68
N ALA A 39 -9.43 0.84 0.58
CA ALA A 39 -9.43 2.15 1.21
C ALA A 39 -8.00 2.69 1.38
N PHE A 40 -7.04 1.83 1.73
CA PHE A 40 -5.62 2.20 1.75
C PHE A 40 -5.12 2.67 0.38
N ARG A 41 -5.49 1.97 -0.71
CA ARG A 41 -5.18 2.41 -2.08
C ARG A 41 -5.72 3.81 -2.37
N GLN A 42 -6.95 4.10 -1.95
CA GLN A 42 -7.54 5.42 -2.15
C GLN A 42 -6.78 6.51 -1.37
N GLN A 43 -6.42 6.25 -0.12
CA GLN A 43 -5.62 7.17 0.69
C GLN A 43 -4.24 7.44 0.06
N VAL A 44 -3.55 6.40 -0.42
CA VAL A 44 -2.26 6.56 -1.10
C VAL A 44 -2.39 7.35 -2.41
N LYS A 45 -3.51 7.21 -3.11
CA LYS A 45 -3.79 7.99 -4.32
C LYS A 45 -3.89 9.50 -4.03
N GLU A 46 -4.48 9.86 -2.89
CA GLU A 46 -4.73 11.24 -2.44
C GLU A 46 -3.49 11.99 -1.96
N ILE A 47 -2.38 11.30 -1.67
CA ILE A 47 -1.10 11.95 -1.32
C ILE A 47 -0.71 12.95 -2.41
N ASP A 48 -0.60 14.22 -2.07
CA ASP A 48 -0.17 15.26 -3.01
C ASP A 48 1.36 15.36 -3.05
N LEU A 49 1.99 14.57 -3.93
CA LEU A 49 3.44 14.61 -4.11
C LEU A 49 3.94 15.99 -4.56
N ASN A 50 3.13 16.82 -5.23
CA ASN A 50 3.59 18.14 -5.67
C ASN A 50 3.85 19.07 -4.47
N ALA A 51 3.04 18.93 -3.41
CA ALA A 51 3.22 19.67 -2.16
C ALA A 51 4.59 19.41 -1.52
N HIS A 52 5.19 18.22 -1.74
CA HIS A 52 6.51 17.86 -1.24
C HIS A 52 7.65 18.59 -1.97
N PHE A 53 7.42 19.08 -3.18
CA PHE A 53 8.45 19.72 -4.01
C PHE A 53 8.24 21.23 -4.21
N ASN A 54 7.03 21.74 -4.00
CA ASN A 54 6.67 23.15 -4.21
C ASN A 54 6.85 24.04 -2.96
N GLY A 55 7.35 23.48 -1.85
CA GLY A 55 7.57 24.19 -0.59
C GLY A 55 6.36 24.26 0.35
N GLN A 56 5.19 23.73 -0.02
CA GLN A 56 4.01 23.67 0.86
C GLN A 56 4.15 22.62 1.97
N ASN A 57 4.91 21.55 1.72
CA ASN A 57 5.34 20.58 2.71
C ASN A 57 6.87 20.68 2.89
N PRO A 58 7.37 21.68 3.64
CA PRO A 58 8.81 21.93 3.76
C PRO A 58 9.55 20.82 4.51
N HIS A 59 8.83 19.98 5.27
CA HIS A 59 9.40 18.85 6.00
C HIS A 59 9.38 17.54 5.19
N GLY A 60 8.64 17.51 4.07
CA GLY A 60 8.53 16.32 3.22
C GLY A 60 7.93 15.11 3.93
N LEU A 61 7.01 15.33 4.86
CA LEU A 61 6.37 14.28 5.66
C LEU A 61 4.89 14.15 5.31
N GLU A 62 4.43 12.92 5.14
CA GLU A 62 3.02 12.59 4.92
C GLU A 62 2.52 11.70 6.06
N MET A 63 1.32 12.00 6.57
CA MET A 63 0.70 11.22 7.64
C MET A 63 -0.48 10.44 7.12
N LEU A 64 -0.46 9.12 7.30
CA LEU A 64 -1.55 8.24 6.90
C LEU A 64 -2.10 7.45 8.09
N MET A 65 -3.41 7.53 8.26
CA MET A 65 -4.15 6.75 9.24
C MET A 65 -5.03 5.72 8.54
N LEU A 66 -4.76 4.43 8.72
CA LEU A 66 -5.60 3.39 8.11
C LEU A 66 -6.99 3.33 8.76
N CYS A 67 -7.96 2.85 7.98
CA CYS A 67 -9.40 2.96 8.22
C CYS A 67 -9.91 2.44 9.57
N ASN A 68 -9.15 1.61 10.28
CA ASN A 68 -9.52 1.16 11.62
C ASN A 68 -9.01 2.08 12.75
N ARG A 69 -8.34 3.21 12.43
CA ARG A 69 -7.61 4.09 13.37
C ARG A 69 -6.58 3.36 14.24
N GLN A 70 -6.28 2.09 13.92
CA GLN A 70 -5.34 1.25 14.67
C GLN A 70 -3.90 1.46 14.23
N HIS A 71 -3.68 2.02 13.05
CA HIS A 71 -2.36 2.17 12.46
C HIS A 71 -2.20 3.59 11.92
N PHE A 72 -1.19 4.26 12.44
CA PHE A 72 -0.76 5.58 12.04
C PHE A 72 0.67 5.46 11.51
N PHE A 73 0.92 6.03 10.34
CA PHE A 73 2.20 6.01 9.68
C PHE A 73 2.61 7.44 9.33
N VAL A 74 3.90 7.69 9.43
CA VAL A 74 4.55 8.89 8.92
C VAL A 74 5.52 8.43 7.85
N PHE A 75 5.40 8.99 6.65
CA PHE A 75 6.23 8.66 5.51
C PHE A 75 7.02 9.88 5.08
N SER A 76 8.29 9.70 4.74
CA SER A 76 9.09 10.67 4.01
C SER A 76 8.63 10.79 2.55
N THR A 77 9.08 11.83 1.85
CA THR A 77 8.82 12.00 0.41
C THR A 77 9.22 10.77 -0.42
N LEU A 78 10.37 10.15 -0.13
CA LEU A 78 10.84 8.96 -0.86
C LEU A 78 9.93 7.75 -0.61
N GLU A 79 9.53 7.55 0.64
CA GLU A 79 8.58 6.49 1.00
C GLU A 79 7.22 6.74 0.37
N CYS A 80 6.77 7.99 0.22
CA CYS A 80 5.51 8.31 -0.46
C CYS A 80 5.55 7.96 -1.95
N ILE A 81 6.67 8.24 -2.63
CA ILE A 81 6.88 7.88 -4.04
C ILE A 81 6.86 6.36 -4.19
N ASP A 82 7.64 5.65 -3.37
CA ASP A 82 7.68 4.19 -3.36
C ASP A 82 6.31 3.60 -3.01
N LEU A 83 5.56 4.21 -2.10
CA LEU A 83 4.24 3.75 -1.68
C LEU A 83 3.22 3.82 -2.83
N LYS A 84 3.27 4.86 -3.66
CA LYS A 84 2.41 4.98 -4.85
C LYS A 84 2.73 3.90 -5.89
N GLU A 85 4.00 3.66 -6.16
CA GLU A 85 4.45 2.56 -7.03
C GLU A 85 4.00 1.21 -6.46
N PHE A 86 4.29 0.98 -5.19
CA PHE A 86 4.03 -0.27 -4.49
C PHE A 86 2.56 -0.66 -4.53
N ILE A 87 1.66 0.30 -4.28
CA ILE A 87 0.22 0.07 -4.33
C ILE A 87 -0.23 -0.23 -5.76
N THR A 88 0.35 0.45 -6.75
CA THR A 88 0.03 0.21 -8.15
C THR A 88 0.44 -1.21 -8.57
N GLY A 89 1.68 -1.62 -8.28
CA GLY A 89 2.20 -2.95 -8.57
C GLY A 89 1.44 -4.06 -7.82
N SER A 90 1.13 -3.84 -6.54
CA SER A 90 0.35 -4.79 -5.73
C SER A 90 -1.03 -5.07 -6.32
N PHE A 91 -1.75 -4.03 -6.77
CA PHE A 91 -3.07 -4.19 -7.38
C PHE A 91 -3.02 -4.78 -8.78
N ALA A 92 -2.00 -4.44 -9.59
CA ALA A 92 -1.80 -5.09 -10.89
C ALA A 92 -1.59 -6.61 -10.73
N MET A 93 -0.79 -7.03 -9.74
CA MET A 93 -0.57 -8.45 -9.45
C MET A 93 -1.82 -9.16 -8.90
N LEU A 94 -2.68 -8.46 -8.16
CA LEU A 94 -3.98 -9.00 -7.74
C LEU A 94 -4.90 -9.25 -8.93
N GLU A 95 -4.97 -8.31 -9.87
CA GLU A 95 -5.77 -8.44 -11.08
C GLU A 95 -5.26 -9.60 -11.95
N LEU A 96 -3.95 -9.68 -12.18
CA LEU A 96 -3.33 -10.81 -12.90
C LEU A 96 -3.61 -12.15 -12.23
N ASN A 97 -3.47 -12.23 -10.91
CA ASN A 97 -3.80 -13.45 -10.17
C ASN A 97 -5.27 -13.84 -10.37
N SER A 98 -6.19 -12.87 -10.37
CA SER A 98 -7.62 -13.14 -10.56
C SER A 98 -7.92 -13.77 -11.92
N LEU A 99 -7.29 -13.27 -12.99
CA LEU A 99 -7.45 -13.75 -14.36
C LEU A 99 -6.88 -15.16 -14.57
N LEU A 100 -5.78 -15.50 -13.89
CA LEU A 100 -5.16 -16.83 -13.98
C LEU A 100 -5.92 -17.90 -13.18
N THR A 101 -6.72 -17.49 -12.19
CA THR A 101 -7.48 -18.42 -11.34
C THR A 101 -8.91 -18.68 -11.79
N THR A 102 -9.43 -17.93 -12.76
CA THR A 102 -10.74 -18.21 -13.38
C THR A 102 -10.60 -19.40 -14.36
N PRO A 103 -11.27 -20.54 -14.11
CA PRO A 103 -11.34 -21.61 -15.09
C PRO A 103 -12.17 -21.14 -16.30
N PHE A 104 -11.66 -21.40 -17.50
CA PHE A 104 -12.41 -21.26 -18.76
C PHE A 104 -13.53 -22.29 -18.85
#